data_AF-A0A9D2CHR0-F1
#
_entry.id   AF-A0A9D2CHR0-F1
#
_cell.length_a   1.000
_cell.length_b   1.000
_cell.length_c   1.000
_cell.angle_alpha   90.00
_cell.angle_beta   90.00
_cell.angle_gamma   90.00
#
_symmetry.space_group_name_H-M   'P 1'
#
loop_
_entity.id
_entity.type
_entity.pdbx_description
1 polymer ?
#
loop_
_entity_poly.entity_id
_entity_poly.type
_entity_poly.pdbx_seq_one_letter_code
_entity_poly.pdbx_strand_id
1 'polypeptide(L)'
;MADVDAIIEQILAASRAKGGRALSSERTYADEPILLRGSQLANYLPDPIREMRALARRPEARSWSDAHLFVEQARLMADYVDDRPYPREFKSYFPTYEAMDNQQLRGYFTWRGGVRSGNVTQTSASFAYVYLYELLNGIGVEPGEEAFRVIEGFWQAYRTFEPAMDRYVRPWLVDYVVYHELSPEFARPYLNTEHDHAVGILSRADAVARSQPRQRRRAAYVPVTDPELFDALDTLSTYRLRESRLFQDEPDALMAVTCAVFAQLARYYHSGRAQGLTESLFGSRHPMPHLMFASAVFYPGTRHPDGVYELDDTCRYLCRNGIWTCDALHDGGARNAKLGQVLHAVDQRLRAALDYSHPLKERGDPKYLAQIIDREVHDYLEWRKQHAPRRIEIDLSKLAGIRSMAAETREALLVDEERDEAAPVVRETPSTPEQDSSLGLTPEELSLLHELLDGHASSSPGTDLLVDAINEKLFDLLGDTAVEFDAQGVPKLVEDYVEEVRSALDG
;
A
#
# COMPACT_ATOMS: atom_id res chain seq x y z
N MET A 1 48.00 54.99 24.70
CA MET A 1 47.14 54.04 23.95
C MET A 1 47.82 53.82 22.62
N ALA A 2 48.18 52.58 22.29
CA ALA A 2 48.79 52.28 21.00
C ALA A 2 47.78 52.58 19.88
N ASP A 3 48.22 53.29 18.85
CA ASP A 3 47.40 53.60 17.68
C ASP A 3 47.21 52.31 16.88
N VAL A 4 46.00 51.75 17.00
CA VAL A 4 45.64 50.47 16.38
C VAL A 4 45.70 50.56 14.85
N ASP A 5 45.47 51.74 14.27
CA ASP A 5 45.58 51.93 12.82
C ASP A 5 47.03 51.89 12.35
N ALA A 6 47.93 52.50 13.12
CA ALA A 6 49.36 52.43 12.85
C ALA A 6 49.88 50.98 12.90
N ILE A 7 49.35 50.15 13.82
CA ILE A 7 49.70 48.73 13.93
C ILE A 7 49.15 47.93 12.74
N ILE A 8 47.90 48.19 12.31
CA ILE A 8 47.31 47.53 11.15
C ILE A 8 48.08 47.89 9.87
N GLU A 9 48.40 49.17 9.65
CA GLU A 9 49.22 49.60 8.51
C GLU A 9 50.61 48.96 8.54
N GLN A 10 51.23 48.86 9.71
CA GLN A 10 52.55 48.23 9.86
C GLN A 10 52.52 46.74 9.49
N ILE A 11 51.44 46.02 9.84
CA ILE A 11 51.27 44.60 9.49
C ILE A 11 50.99 44.44 7.98
N LEU A 12 50.15 45.29 7.39
CA LEU A 12 49.88 45.29 5.93
C LEU A 12 51.12 45.68 5.12
N ALA A 13 51.92 46.63 5.61
CA ALA A 13 53.19 46.99 4.99
C ALA A 13 54.22 45.85 5.08
N ALA A 14 54.25 45.12 6.21
CA ALA A 14 55.13 43.97 6.39
C ALA A 14 54.72 42.75 5.54
N SER A 15 53.43 42.53 5.29
CA SER A 15 52.96 41.47 4.40
C SER A 15 53.28 41.78 2.94
N ARG A 16 53.06 43.03 2.49
CA ARG A 16 53.45 43.50 1.15
C ARG A 16 54.96 43.47 0.92
N ALA A 17 55.77 43.70 1.96
CA ALA A 17 57.22 43.62 1.87
C ALA A 17 57.76 42.17 1.77
N LYS A 18 56.99 41.16 2.22
CA LYS A 18 57.34 39.74 2.05
C LYS A 18 56.96 39.17 0.68
N GLY A 19 56.04 39.81 -0.05
CA GLY A 19 55.80 39.57 -1.48
C GLY A 19 56.91 40.21 -2.30
N GLY A 20 57.90 39.42 -2.70
CA GLY A 20 59.21 39.89 -3.13
C GLY A 20 59.23 40.97 -4.23
N ARG A 21 60.23 41.85 -4.11
CA ARG A 21 60.85 42.60 -5.21
C ARG A 21 61.31 41.62 -6.30
N ALA A 22 60.44 41.29 -7.24
CA ALA A 22 60.81 40.73 -8.52
C ALA A 22 60.01 41.48 -9.61
N LEU A 23 60.74 42.20 -10.45
CA LEU A 23 60.24 42.78 -11.68
C LEU A 23 59.82 41.63 -12.61
N SER A 24 58.52 41.30 -12.65
CA SER A 24 57.91 40.53 -13.73
C SER A 24 56.43 40.90 -13.84
N SER A 25 55.99 41.19 -15.06
CA SER A 25 54.69 41.75 -15.43
C SER A 25 53.56 40.71 -15.45
N GLU A 26 53.46 39.89 -14.43
CA GLU A 26 52.36 38.93 -14.27
C GLU A 26 51.91 38.93 -12.81
N ARG A 27 50.83 39.66 -12.52
CA ARG A 27 50.17 39.63 -11.21
C ARG A 27 49.39 38.34 -11.10
N THR A 28 50.04 37.29 -10.59
CA THR A 28 49.33 36.11 -10.08
C THR A 28 48.57 36.53 -8.82
N TYR A 29 47.24 36.42 -8.84
CA TYR A 29 46.39 36.74 -7.70
C TYR A 29 46.80 35.87 -6.51
N ALA A 30 47.02 36.49 -5.35
CA ALA A 30 47.30 35.80 -4.09
C ALA A 30 46.39 36.39 -3.01
N ASP A 31 45.88 35.52 -2.12
CA ASP A 31 44.97 35.93 -1.05
C ASP A 31 45.66 36.90 -0.08
N GLU A 32 45.28 38.18 -0.12
CA GLU A 32 45.69 39.17 0.89
C GLU A 32 44.71 39.13 2.08
N PRO A 33 45.20 38.97 3.32
CA PRO A 33 44.32 39.00 4.49
C PRO A 33 43.74 40.40 4.72
N ILE A 34 42.42 40.52 4.71
CA ILE A 34 41.71 41.75 5.08
C ILE A 34 41.77 41.90 6.61
N LEU A 35 42.63 42.78 7.11
CA LEU A 35 42.75 43.08 8.54
C LEU A 35 41.66 44.08 8.98
N LEU A 36 40.62 43.57 9.65
CA LEU A 36 39.55 44.36 10.25
C LEU A 36 39.69 44.37 11.79
N ARG A 37 39.37 45.50 12.43
CA ARG A 37 39.26 45.56 13.90
C ARG A 37 38.16 44.62 14.39
N GLY A 38 38.26 44.11 15.62
CA GLY A 38 37.23 43.21 16.20
C GLY A 38 35.80 43.78 16.19
N SER A 39 35.65 45.10 16.37
CA SER A 39 34.36 45.80 16.24
C SER A 39 33.88 45.96 14.79
N GLN A 40 34.81 46.02 13.83
CA GLN A 40 34.49 46.02 12.39
C GLN A 40 34.13 44.61 11.92
N LEU A 41 34.73 43.56 12.50
CA LEU A 41 34.37 42.16 12.24
C LEU A 41 32.95 41.82 12.70
N ALA A 42 32.53 42.34 13.86
CA ALA A 42 31.20 42.09 14.44
C ALA A 42 30.05 42.66 13.59
N ASN A 43 30.32 43.73 12.84
CA ASN A 43 29.37 44.42 11.96
C ASN A 43 29.67 44.19 10.46
N TYR A 44 30.64 43.33 10.14
CA TYR A 44 31.00 43.06 8.76
C TYR A 44 29.85 42.37 8.03
N LEU A 45 29.38 43.02 6.96
CA LEU A 45 28.35 42.50 6.08
C LEU A 45 28.96 42.24 4.70
N PRO A 46 29.07 40.96 4.29
CA PRO A 46 29.49 40.58 2.94
C PRO A 46 28.70 41.34 1.86
N ASP A 47 29.39 41.68 0.76
CA ASP A 47 28.78 42.41 -0.36
C ASP A 47 27.50 41.72 -0.89
N PRO A 48 27.46 40.38 -1.08
CA PRO A 48 26.23 39.70 -1.53
C PRO A 48 25.03 39.92 -0.62
N ILE A 49 25.23 39.86 0.71
CA ILE A 49 24.14 40.09 1.67
C ILE A 49 23.70 41.56 1.64
N ARG A 50 24.64 42.49 1.43
CA ARG A 50 24.32 43.92 1.29
C ARG A 50 23.47 44.18 0.04
N GLU A 51 23.82 43.56 -1.08
CA GLU A 51 23.07 43.65 -2.34
C GLU A 51 21.68 43.02 -2.21
N MET A 52 21.57 41.84 -1.58
CA MET A 52 20.30 41.19 -1.29
C MET A 52 19.37 42.08 -0.46
N ARG A 53 19.88 42.73 0.59
CA ARG A 53 19.08 43.69 1.39
C ARG A 53 18.74 44.96 0.61
N ALA A 54 19.56 45.35 -0.36
CA ALA A 54 19.28 46.51 -1.18
C ALA A 54 18.08 46.28 -2.12
N LEU A 55 17.78 45.02 -2.50
CA LEU A 55 16.60 44.68 -3.31
C LEU A 55 15.30 45.19 -2.68
N ALA A 56 15.11 44.96 -1.38
CA ALA A 56 13.92 45.41 -0.64
C ALA A 56 13.72 46.94 -0.65
N ARG A 57 14.78 47.71 -0.91
CA ARG A 57 14.78 49.19 -0.91
C ARG A 57 14.60 49.78 -2.31
N ARG A 58 14.60 48.97 -3.36
CA ARG A 58 14.42 49.43 -4.73
C ARG A 58 13.00 49.97 -4.93
N PRO A 59 12.79 51.00 -5.77
CA PRO A 59 11.45 51.52 -6.06
C PRO A 59 10.47 50.45 -6.56
N GLU A 60 10.96 49.50 -7.37
CA GLU A 60 10.17 48.39 -7.94
C GLU A 60 9.69 47.41 -6.87
N ALA A 61 10.48 47.20 -5.82
CA ALA A 61 10.15 46.26 -4.75
C ALA A 61 8.96 46.73 -3.88
N ARG A 62 8.55 48.00 -3.98
CA ARG A 62 7.40 48.53 -3.23
C ARG A 62 6.06 47.89 -3.61
N SER A 63 5.96 47.32 -4.81
CA SER A 63 4.75 46.61 -5.27
C SER A 63 4.84 45.10 -5.10
N TRP A 64 5.98 44.58 -4.65
CA TRP A 64 6.20 43.15 -4.49
C TRP A 64 5.53 42.65 -3.21
N SER A 65 5.02 41.43 -3.25
CA SER A 65 4.66 40.71 -2.04
C SER A 65 5.93 40.22 -1.32
N ASP A 66 5.81 39.88 -0.05
CA ASP A 66 6.91 39.31 0.74
C ASP A 66 7.48 38.03 0.08
N ALA A 67 6.61 37.20 -0.51
CA ALA A 67 7.02 35.99 -1.22
C ALA A 67 7.77 36.31 -2.54
N HIS A 68 7.35 37.34 -3.27
CA HIS A 68 8.06 37.77 -4.47
C HIS A 68 9.45 38.32 -4.11
N LEU A 69 9.53 39.20 -3.10
CA LEU A 69 10.82 39.70 -2.60
C LEU A 69 11.73 38.55 -2.13
N PHE A 70 11.17 37.58 -1.40
CA PHE A 70 11.90 36.40 -0.94
C PHE A 70 12.52 35.64 -2.12
N VAL A 71 11.75 35.37 -3.18
CA VAL A 71 12.25 34.64 -4.36
C VAL A 71 13.35 35.42 -5.07
N GLU A 72 13.21 36.74 -5.24
CA GLU A 72 14.25 37.57 -5.86
C GLU A 72 15.54 37.60 -5.03
N GLN A 73 15.42 37.69 -3.70
CA GLN A 73 16.56 37.55 -2.80
C GLN A 73 17.19 36.16 -2.87
N ALA A 74 16.38 35.10 -2.93
CA ALA A 74 16.84 33.73 -3.01
C ALA A 74 17.60 33.46 -4.32
N ARG A 75 17.11 34.00 -5.44
CA ARG A 75 17.78 33.92 -6.76
C ARG A 75 19.15 34.58 -6.74
N LEU A 76 19.25 35.78 -6.16
CA LEU A 76 20.54 36.47 -6.03
C LEU A 76 21.53 35.67 -5.16
N MET A 77 21.00 35.00 -4.13
CA MET A 77 21.80 34.25 -3.16
C MET A 77 21.90 32.76 -3.50
N ALA A 78 21.52 32.32 -4.70
CA ALA A 78 21.39 30.90 -5.03
C ALA A 78 22.70 30.14 -4.76
N ASP A 79 23.84 30.68 -5.20
CA ASP A 79 25.16 30.04 -5.09
C ASP A 79 26.00 30.55 -3.91
N TYR A 80 25.49 31.50 -3.13
CA TYR A 80 26.24 32.11 -2.04
C TYR A 80 26.45 31.12 -0.89
N VAL A 81 27.68 31.09 -0.34
CA VAL A 81 28.03 30.32 0.86
C VAL A 81 28.78 31.25 1.82
N ASP A 82 28.56 31.07 3.11
CA ASP A 82 29.24 31.82 4.18
C ASP A 82 29.98 30.86 5.12
N ASP A 83 30.79 31.41 6.03
CA ASP A 83 31.68 30.67 6.93
C ASP A 83 31.50 31.04 8.41
N ARG A 84 30.35 31.66 8.76
CA ARG A 84 30.01 32.11 10.11
C ARG A 84 28.81 31.35 10.69
N PRO A 85 29.05 30.28 11.45
CA PRO A 85 28.00 29.58 12.19
C PRO A 85 27.26 30.50 13.14
N TYR A 86 25.95 30.26 13.29
CA TYR A 86 25.09 30.95 14.25
C TYR A 86 24.52 29.91 15.24
N PRO A 87 25.06 29.81 16.46
CA PRO A 87 24.67 28.77 17.43
C PRO A 87 23.41 29.13 18.24
N ARG A 88 22.82 30.29 18.01
CA ARG A 88 21.64 30.78 18.74
C ARG A 88 20.35 30.40 18.01
N GLU A 89 19.22 30.58 18.69
CA GLU A 89 17.90 30.32 18.11
C GLU A 89 17.40 31.54 17.30
N PHE A 90 16.73 31.27 16.19
CA PHE A 90 15.94 32.21 15.41
C PHE A 90 14.53 31.64 15.23
N LYS A 91 13.51 32.43 15.58
CA LYS A 91 12.12 31.99 15.52
C LYS A 91 11.26 33.00 14.79
N SER A 92 10.61 32.54 13.73
CA SER A 92 9.59 33.25 12.97
C SER A 92 8.59 32.24 12.39
N TYR A 93 7.31 32.63 12.31
CA TYR A 93 6.22 31.77 11.81
C TYR A 93 6.27 31.59 10.29
N PHE A 94 6.61 32.65 9.54
CA PHE A 94 6.83 32.62 8.10
C PHE A 94 8.20 33.24 7.80
N PRO A 95 9.29 32.51 8.07
CA PRO A 95 10.63 33.07 8.00
C PRO A 95 11.02 33.40 6.55
N THR A 96 11.57 34.60 6.35
CA THR A 96 12.18 35.07 5.11
C THR A 96 13.54 35.69 5.43
N TYR A 97 14.34 36.03 4.42
CA TYR A 97 15.62 36.72 4.64
C TYR A 97 15.45 38.09 5.33
N GLU A 98 14.39 38.82 5.02
CA GLU A 98 14.12 40.13 5.64
C GLU A 98 13.84 40.03 7.15
N ALA A 99 13.30 38.90 7.62
CA ALA A 99 13.07 38.67 9.03
C ALA A 99 14.35 38.38 9.83
N MET A 100 15.47 38.09 9.15
CA MET A 100 16.74 37.76 9.78
C MET A 100 17.63 39.00 9.94
N ASP A 101 18.34 39.09 11.05
CA ASP A 101 19.45 40.04 11.20
C ASP A 101 20.71 39.58 10.41
N ASN A 102 21.75 40.41 10.40
CA ASN A 102 22.97 40.10 9.65
C ASN A 102 23.71 38.85 10.17
N GLN A 103 23.71 38.60 11.48
CA GLN A 103 24.38 37.41 12.03
C GLN A 103 23.59 36.15 11.69
N GLN A 104 22.26 36.23 11.74
CA GLN A 104 21.35 35.15 11.38
C GLN A 104 21.46 34.81 9.90
N LEU A 105 21.51 35.79 8.99
CA LEU A 105 21.69 35.54 7.55
C LEU A 105 23.01 34.81 7.26
N ARG A 106 24.12 35.29 7.83
CA ARG A 106 25.42 34.62 7.66
C ARG A 106 25.41 33.21 8.23
N GLY A 107 24.78 33.03 9.40
CA GLY A 107 24.49 31.74 10.01
C GLY A 107 23.72 30.79 9.11
N TYR A 108 22.63 31.29 8.54
CA TYR A 108 21.77 30.55 7.62
C TYR A 108 22.56 30.10 6.38
N PHE A 109 23.29 31.01 5.71
CA PHE A 109 24.05 30.66 4.52
C PHE A 109 25.22 29.71 4.79
N THR A 110 25.81 29.76 5.98
CA THR A 110 26.80 28.78 6.44
C THR A 110 26.17 27.40 6.62
N TRP A 111 25.05 27.34 7.34
CA TRP A 111 24.33 26.08 7.60
C TRP A 111 23.77 25.47 6.30
N ARG A 112 23.16 26.29 5.43
CA ARG A 112 22.63 25.88 4.12
C ARG A 112 23.73 25.27 3.24
N GLY A 113 24.92 25.87 3.21
CA GLY A 113 26.07 25.30 2.51
C GLY A 113 26.45 23.90 3.01
N GLY A 114 26.41 23.70 4.33
CA GLY A 114 26.59 22.38 4.95
C GLY A 114 25.51 21.38 4.51
N VAL A 115 24.24 21.76 4.55
CA VAL A 115 23.10 20.93 4.13
C VAL A 115 23.24 20.50 2.67
N ARG A 116 23.52 21.45 1.77
CA ARG A 116 23.71 21.16 0.33
C ARG A 116 24.92 20.27 0.04
N SER A 117 25.89 20.23 0.96
CA SER A 117 27.05 19.33 0.90
C SER A 117 26.78 17.96 1.57
N GLY A 118 25.55 17.68 1.98
CA GLY A 118 25.13 16.43 2.63
C GLY A 118 25.27 16.42 4.16
N ASN A 119 25.74 17.50 4.78
CA ASN A 119 25.86 17.60 6.24
C ASN A 119 24.64 18.30 6.86
N VAL A 120 23.59 17.52 7.15
CA VAL A 120 22.37 18.01 7.79
C VAL A 120 22.54 18.05 9.31
N THR A 121 22.76 19.24 9.87
CA THR A 121 22.86 19.44 11.32
C THR A 121 21.63 20.12 11.89
N GLN A 122 21.31 19.85 13.16
CA GLN A 122 20.24 20.55 13.88
C GLN A 122 20.50 22.08 13.90
N THR A 123 19.45 22.86 13.66
CA THR A 123 19.45 24.32 13.75
C THR A 123 18.07 24.82 14.21
N SER A 124 17.82 26.13 14.09
CA SER A 124 16.50 26.71 14.28
C SER A 124 15.51 26.20 13.25
N ALA A 125 14.32 25.73 13.66
CA ALA A 125 13.28 25.26 12.72
C ALA A 125 12.97 26.28 11.61
N SER A 126 13.01 27.57 11.93
CA SER A 126 12.82 28.64 10.94
C SER A 126 13.85 28.64 9.81
N PHE A 127 15.11 28.27 10.05
CA PHE A 127 16.11 28.12 8.98
C PHE A 127 15.77 26.95 8.06
N ALA A 128 15.33 25.82 8.63
CA ALA A 128 14.90 24.67 7.83
C ALA A 128 13.70 25.02 6.93
N TYR A 129 12.74 25.80 7.42
CA TYR A 129 11.63 26.28 6.59
C TYR A 129 12.09 27.24 5.49
N VAL A 130 13.04 28.16 5.75
CA VAL A 130 13.61 29.01 4.68
C VAL A 130 14.23 28.16 3.58
N TYR A 131 14.98 27.11 3.94
CA TYR A 131 15.58 26.22 2.96
C TYR A 131 14.53 25.42 2.17
N LEU A 132 13.46 24.95 2.82
CA LEU A 132 12.33 24.33 2.10
C LEU A 132 11.66 25.31 1.15
N TYR A 133 11.47 26.57 1.56
CA TYR A 133 10.91 27.60 0.68
C TYR A 133 11.82 27.88 -0.52
N GLU A 134 13.15 27.92 -0.33
CA GLU A 134 14.09 27.99 -1.46
C GLU A 134 13.84 26.86 -2.46
N LEU A 135 13.80 25.61 -2.00
CA LEU A 135 13.63 24.43 -2.86
C LEU A 135 12.28 24.43 -3.57
N LEU A 136 11.19 24.76 -2.88
CA LEU A 136 9.84 24.86 -3.47
C LEU A 136 9.77 25.93 -4.56
N ASN A 137 10.56 26.99 -4.47
CA ASN A 137 10.64 28.04 -5.49
C ASN A 137 11.75 27.77 -6.55
N GLY A 138 12.32 26.56 -6.59
CA GLY A 138 13.32 26.16 -7.58
C GLY A 138 14.70 26.80 -7.35
N ILE A 139 15.07 27.11 -6.11
CA ILE A 139 16.35 27.73 -5.78
C ILE A 139 17.37 26.67 -5.38
N GLY A 140 18.49 26.62 -6.11
CA GLY A 140 19.58 25.67 -5.88
C GLY A 140 19.36 24.30 -6.52
N VAL A 141 18.16 24.04 -7.05
CA VAL A 141 17.83 22.86 -7.87
C VAL A 141 16.70 23.23 -8.81
N GLU A 142 16.81 22.86 -10.09
CA GLU A 142 15.77 23.12 -11.08
C GLU A 142 14.50 22.30 -10.78
N PRO A 143 13.29 22.85 -11.00
CA PRO A 143 12.06 22.13 -10.74
C PRO A 143 11.95 20.81 -11.53
N GLY A 144 11.48 19.75 -10.87
CA GLY A 144 11.35 18.42 -11.45
C GLY A 144 11.52 17.30 -10.42
N GLU A 145 11.74 16.07 -10.90
CA GLU A 145 11.93 14.90 -10.01
C GLU A 145 13.14 15.04 -9.08
N GLU A 146 14.22 15.67 -9.54
CA GLU A 146 15.42 15.88 -8.72
C GLU A 146 15.11 16.80 -7.53
N ALA A 147 14.48 17.95 -7.79
CA ALA A 147 14.05 18.86 -6.75
C ALA A 147 13.09 18.18 -5.76
N PHE A 148 12.14 17.37 -6.23
CA PHE A 148 11.27 16.57 -5.36
C PHE A 148 12.10 15.69 -4.41
N ARG A 149 13.07 14.92 -4.93
CA ARG A 149 13.93 14.04 -4.13
C ARG A 149 14.79 14.82 -3.14
N VAL A 150 15.26 16.02 -3.50
CA VAL A 150 16.01 16.90 -2.59
C VAL A 150 15.13 17.40 -1.44
N ILE A 151 13.91 17.84 -1.73
CA ILE A 151 12.93 18.28 -0.71
C ILE A 151 12.60 17.12 0.23
N GLU A 152 12.22 15.98 -0.34
CA GLU A 152 11.88 14.76 0.39
C GLU A 152 13.05 14.28 1.26
N GLY A 153 14.24 14.17 0.69
CA GLY A 153 15.44 13.72 1.39
C GLY A 153 15.83 14.64 2.54
N PHE A 154 15.78 15.96 2.33
CA PHE A 154 16.02 16.93 3.40
C PHE A 154 15.01 16.77 4.55
N TRP A 155 13.72 16.70 4.22
CA TRP A 155 12.68 16.53 5.24
C TRP A 155 12.84 15.20 6.01
N GLN A 156 13.10 14.09 5.33
CA GLN A 156 13.33 12.79 5.96
C GLN A 156 14.52 12.83 6.94
N ALA A 157 15.60 13.53 6.60
CA ALA A 157 16.72 13.71 7.50
C ALA A 157 16.37 14.62 8.68
N TYR A 158 15.75 15.78 8.41
CA TYR A 158 15.57 16.84 9.40
C TYR A 158 14.40 16.61 10.37
N ARG A 159 13.39 15.82 9.99
CA ARG A 159 12.23 15.50 10.86
C ARG A 159 12.59 14.75 12.15
N THR A 160 13.79 14.16 12.22
CA THR A 160 14.33 13.58 13.46
C THR A 160 14.54 14.65 14.53
N PHE A 161 14.84 15.89 14.14
CA PHE A 161 14.98 17.04 15.02
C PHE A 161 13.66 17.81 15.19
N GLU A 162 12.84 17.90 14.13
CA GLU A 162 11.58 18.66 14.12
C GLU A 162 10.40 17.85 13.53
N PRO A 163 9.78 16.94 14.29
CA PRO A 163 8.70 16.08 13.79
C PRO A 163 7.44 16.85 13.38
N ALA A 164 7.21 18.04 13.93
CA ALA A 164 6.03 18.85 13.60
C ALA A 164 6.01 19.31 12.13
N MET A 165 7.15 19.24 11.44
CA MET A 165 7.30 19.58 10.03
C MET A 165 6.49 18.65 9.10
N ASP A 166 6.20 17.42 9.53
CA ASP A 166 5.38 16.46 8.80
C ASP A 166 4.01 17.03 8.39
N ARG A 167 3.43 17.89 9.23
CA ARG A 167 2.12 18.52 8.98
C ARG A 167 2.12 19.40 7.73
N TYR A 168 3.27 19.96 7.37
CA TYR A 168 3.42 20.91 6.27
C TYR A 168 4.05 20.26 5.05
N VAL A 169 5.16 19.54 5.23
CA VAL A 169 5.93 19.02 4.10
C VAL A 169 5.20 17.91 3.37
N ARG A 170 4.44 17.04 4.05
CA ARG A 170 3.69 15.97 3.37
C ARG A 170 2.67 16.54 2.38
N PRO A 171 1.78 17.50 2.74
CA PRO A 171 0.96 18.20 1.77
C PRO A 171 1.76 18.89 0.66
N TRP A 172 2.90 19.53 0.99
CA TRP A 172 3.71 20.22 -0.02
C TRP A 172 4.32 19.26 -1.04
N LEU A 173 4.68 18.03 -0.66
CA LEU A 173 5.17 17.02 -1.60
C LEU A 173 4.07 16.60 -2.59
N VAL A 174 2.84 16.44 -2.12
CA VAL A 174 1.68 16.20 -2.99
C VAL A 174 1.46 17.39 -3.92
N ASP A 175 1.41 18.61 -3.37
CA ASP A 175 1.26 19.83 -4.17
C ASP A 175 2.39 19.97 -5.20
N TYR A 176 3.62 19.58 -4.86
CA TYR A 176 4.77 19.64 -5.77
C TYR A 176 4.60 18.72 -6.98
N VAL A 177 4.15 17.49 -6.74
CA VAL A 177 3.85 16.51 -7.79
C VAL A 177 2.77 17.04 -8.73
N VAL A 178 1.69 17.59 -8.17
CA VAL A 178 0.58 18.15 -8.94
C VAL A 178 1.01 19.40 -9.72
N TYR A 179 1.71 20.33 -9.06
CA TYR A 179 2.08 21.63 -9.62
C TYR A 179 3.15 21.52 -10.72
N HIS A 180 4.02 20.50 -10.66
CA HIS A 180 5.05 20.25 -11.67
C HIS A 180 4.73 19.09 -12.61
N GLU A 181 3.50 18.56 -12.58
CA GLU A 181 3.03 17.47 -13.45
C GLU A 181 3.95 16.23 -13.42
N LEU A 182 4.43 15.86 -12.22
CA LEU A 182 5.26 14.67 -12.02
C LEU A 182 4.41 13.38 -12.04
N SER A 183 5.06 12.22 -11.97
CA SER A 183 4.32 10.95 -11.84
C SER A 183 3.53 10.89 -10.52
N PRO A 184 2.26 10.44 -10.51
CA PRO A 184 1.47 10.26 -9.29
C PRO A 184 2.11 9.33 -8.25
N GLU A 185 2.99 8.43 -8.67
CA GLU A 185 3.69 7.50 -7.77
C GLU A 185 4.56 8.23 -6.73
N PHE A 186 5.05 9.44 -7.03
CA PHE A 186 5.78 10.26 -6.07
C PHE A 186 4.89 10.78 -4.92
N ALA A 187 3.61 11.02 -5.19
CA ALA A 187 2.67 11.52 -4.17
C ALA A 187 2.07 10.38 -3.32
N ARG A 188 2.00 9.16 -3.87
CA ARG A 188 1.36 7.99 -3.25
C ARG A 188 1.74 7.70 -1.78
N PRO A 189 3.00 7.87 -1.33
CA PRO A 189 3.36 7.69 0.08
C PRO A 189 2.79 8.75 1.03
N TYR A 190 2.38 9.89 0.48
CA TYR A 190 1.95 11.08 1.22
C TYR A 190 0.44 11.31 1.19
N LEU A 191 -0.25 10.60 0.31
CA LEU A 191 -1.70 10.57 0.25
C LEU A 191 -2.26 9.66 1.33
N ASN A 192 -3.53 9.90 1.65
CA ASN A 192 -4.30 8.99 2.49
C ASN A 192 -4.85 7.83 1.63
N THR A 193 -3.98 7.26 0.78
CA THR A 193 -4.33 6.37 -0.33
C THR A 193 -5.18 5.20 0.14
N GLU A 194 -4.91 4.64 1.32
CA GLU A 194 -5.70 3.53 1.87
C GLU A 194 -7.15 3.94 2.17
N HIS A 195 -7.36 5.13 2.76
CA HIS A 195 -8.69 5.65 3.05
C HIS A 195 -9.43 5.98 1.75
N ASP A 196 -8.80 6.74 0.87
CA ASP A 196 -9.42 7.19 -0.39
C ASP A 196 -9.77 6.00 -1.29
N HIS A 197 -8.85 5.02 -1.41
CA HIS A 197 -9.10 3.76 -2.12
C HIS A 197 -10.28 2.99 -1.52
N ALA A 198 -10.33 2.86 -0.19
CA ALA A 198 -11.44 2.19 0.49
C ALA A 198 -12.79 2.91 0.24
N VAL A 199 -12.82 4.25 0.25
CA VAL A 199 -14.06 4.98 -0.09
C VAL A 199 -14.43 4.77 -1.56
N GLY A 200 -13.45 4.68 -2.45
CA GLY A 200 -13.63 4.30 -3.85
C GLY A 200 -14.31 2.93 -4.01
N ILE A 201 -13.85 1.91 -3.28
CA ILE A 201 -14.46 0.57 -3.23
C ILE A 201 -15.92 0.64 -2.76
N LEU A 202 -16.18 1.31 -1.63
CA LEU A 202 -17.53 1.48 -1.10
C LEU A 202 -18.45 2.18 -2.11
N SER A 203 -17.94 3.20 -2.81
CA SER A 203 -18.69 3.95 -3.82
C SER A 203 -19.09 3.07 -4.99
N ARG A 204 -18.19 2.19 -5.47
CA ARG A 204 -18.49 1.19 -6.51
C ARG A 204 -19.53 0.18 -6.03
N ALA A 205 -19.35 -0.37 -4.83
CA ALA A 205 -20.28 -1.33 -4.25
C ALA A 205 -21.68 -0.73 -4.01
N ASP A 206 -21.76 0.53 -3.56
CA ASP A 206 -23.00 1.29 -3.41
C ASP A 206 -23.69 1.48 -4.77
N ALA A 207 -22.94 1.91 -5.80
CA ALA A 207 -23.48 2.03 -7.17
C ALA A 207 -24.04 0.70 -7.70
N VAL A 208 -23.31 -0.41 -7.52
CA VAL A 208 -23.77 -1.75 -7.90
C VAL A 208 -25.06 -2.11 -7.15
N ALA A 209 -25.09 -1.95 -5.83
CA ALA A 209 -26.26 -2.26 -5.01
C ALA A 209 -27.50 -1.43 -5.42
N ARG A 210 -27.31 -0.16 -5.80
CA ARG A 210 -28.37 0.72 -6.31
C ARG A 210 -28.88 0.32 -7.69
N SER A 211 -28.01 -0.18 -8.56
CA SER A 211 -28.39 -0.55 -9.93
C SER A 211 -29.22 -1.84 -10.01
N GLN A 212 -29.22 -2.66 -8.95
CA GLN A 212 -29.95 -3.92 -8.95
C GLN A 212 -31.47 -3.71 -8.87
N PRO A 213 -32.26 -4.33 -9.78
CA PRO A 213 -33.70 -4.14 -9.81
C PRO A 213 -34.37 -4.70 -8.56
N ARG A 214 -35.40 -3.99 -8.07
CA ARG A 214 -36.28 -4.49 -7.00
C ARG A 214 -37.00 -5.74 -7.50
N GLN A 215 -36.51 -6.91 -7.13
CA GLN A 215 -37.16 -8.17 -7.49
C GLN A 215 -38.49 -8.30 -6.73
N ARG A 216 -39.58 -8.58 -7.47
CA ARG A 216 -40.92 -8.82 -6.92
C ARG A 216 -41.04 -10.17 -6.20
N ARG A 217 -40.17 -11.14 -6.51
CA ARG A 217 -40.02 -12.42 -5.81
C ARG A 217 -38.65 -12.46 -5.14
N ARG A 218 -38.59 -13.05 -3.95
CA ARG A 218 -37.34 -13.23 -3.21
C ARG A 218 -36.49 -14.25 -3.98
N ALA A 219 -35.36 -13.82 -4.55
CA ALA A 219 -34.36 -14.75 -5.07
C ALA A 219 -33.83 -15.64 -3.93
N ALA A 220 -33.29 -16.79 -4.31
CA ALA A 220 -32.54 -17.62 -3.38
C ALA A 220 -31.41 -16.79 -2.76
N TYR A 221 -31.22 -16.92 -1.45
CA TYR A 221 -30.12 -16.26 -0.76
C TYR A 221 -28.80 -16.89 -1.22
N VAL A 222 -27.85 -16.03 -1.59
CA VAL A 222 -26.49 -16.42 -1.93
C VAL A 222 -25.57 -15.53 -1.09
N PRO A 223 -24.69 -16.12 -0.25
CA PRO A 223 -23.71 -15.36 0.51
C PRO A 223 -22.86 -14.47 -0.41
N VAL A 224 -22.79 -13.18 -0.09
CA VAL A 224 -21.94 -12.25 -0.84
C VAL A 224 -20.53 -12.32 -0.27
N THR A 225 -19.59 -12.87 -1.05
CA THR A 225 -18.19 -12.90 -0.65
C THR A 225 -17.43 -11.85 -1.44
N ASP A 226 -17.06 -10.77 -0.76
CA ASP A 226 -16.29 -9.67 -1.36
C ASP A 226 -15.22 -9.22 -0.34
N PRO A 227 -14.02 -9.84 -0.40
CA PRO A 227 -12.93 -9.52 0.51
C PRO A 227 -12.46 -8.07 0.38
N GLU A 228 -12.47 -7.51 -0.84
CA GLU A 228 -12.06 -6.13 -1.11
C GLU A 228 -13.02 -5.15 -0.43
N LEU A 229 -14.34 -5.37 -0.55
CA LEU A 229 -15.35 -4.58 0.15
C LEU A 229 -15.23 -4.73 1.68
N PHE A 230 -15.01 -5.95 2.18
CA PHE A 230 -14.86 -6.19 3.61
C PHE A 230 -13.65 -5.43 4.18
N ASP A 231 -12.54 -5.43 3.46
CA ASP A 231 -11.31 -4.71 3.85
C ASP A 231 -11.48 -3.21 3.82
N ALA A 232 -12.20 -2.69 2.82
CA ALA A 232 -12.55 -1.28 2.79
C ALA A 232 -13.45 -0.88 3.98
N LEU A 233 -14.43 -1.71 4.32
CA LEU A 233 -15.31 -1.48 5.48
C LEU A 233 -14.53 -1.49 6.80
N ASP A 234 -13.63 -2.45 7.00
CA ASP A 234 -12.75 -2.53 8.18
C ASP A 234 -11.78 -1.35 8.27
N THR A 235 -11.23 -0.94 7.13
CA THR A 235 -10.30 0.20 7.02
C THR A 235 -10.95 1.51 7.45
N LEU A 236 -12.15 1.78 6.95
CA LEU A 236 -12.88 3.02 7.17
C LEU A 236 -13.66 3.07 8.49
N SER A 237 -13.82 1.92 9.16
CA SER A 237 -14.61 1.81 10.38
C SER A 237 -13.79 2.11 11.63
N THR A 238 -14.40 2.81 12.60
CA THR A 238 -13.83 2.94 13.96
C THR A 238 -13.87 1.64 14.76
N TYR A 239 -14.70 0.67 14.34
CA TYR A 239 -14.76 -0.69 14.90
C TYR A 239 -14.14 -1.69 13.91
N ARG A 240 -13.02 -2.31 14.30
CA ARG A 240 -12.26 -3.24 13.45
C ARG A 240 -12.82 -4.65 13.58
N LEU A 241 -13.46 -5.15 12.53
CA LEU A 241 -13.97 -6.51 12.45
C LEU A 241 -12.85 -7.53 12.33
N ARG A 242 -11.73 -7.20 11.66
CA ARG A 242 -10.59 -8.12 11.56
C ARG A 242 -9.97 -8.46 12.92
N GLU A 243 -10.07 -7.54 13.88
CA GLU A 243 -9.60 -7.72 15.26
C GLU A 243 -10.65 -8.43 16.15
N SER A 244 -11.85 -8.70 15.62
CA SER A 244 -12.92 -9.38 16.35
C SER A 244 -12.63 -10.86 16.51
N ARG A 245 -12.93 -11.42 17.70
CA ARG A 245 -12.84 -12.86 17.94
C ARG A 245 -13.74 -13.66 17.02
N LEU A 246 -14.93 -13.15 16.70
CA LEU A 246 -15.84 -13.83 15.78
C LEU A 246 -15.24 -13.96 14.39
N PHE A 247 -14.43 -12.99 13.94
CA PHE A 247 -13.75 -13.10 12.64
C PHE A 247 -12.69 -14.20 12.62
N GLN A 248 -12.03 -14.46 13.75
CA GLN A 248 -11.03 -15.52 13.85
C GLN A 248 -11.68 -16.91 13.82
N ASP A 249 -12.87 -17.06 14.41
CA ASP A 249 -13.56 -18.34 14.49
C ASP A 249 -14.48 -18.61 13.28
N GLU A 250 -15.12 -17.57 12.74
CA GLU A 250 -16.14 -17.64 11.70
C GLU A 250 -15.95 -16.51 10.64
N PRO A 251 -14.80 -16.47 9.93
CA PRO A 251 -14.47 -15.39 8.99
C PRO A 251 -15.48 -15.28 7.84
N ASP A 252 -15.89 -16.42 7.27
CA ASP A 252 -16.81 -16.46 6.13
C ASP A 252 -18.20 -15.94 6.51
N ALA A 253 -18.68 -16.27 7.71
CA ALA A 253 -19.98 -15.81 8.19
C ALA A 253 -19.99 -14.31 8.40
N LEU A 254 -18.97 -13.78 9.08
CA LEU A 254 -18.89 -12.36 9.38
C LEU A 254 -18.68 -11.53 8.10
N MET A 255 -17.89 -12.02 7.14
CA MET A 255 -17.71 -11.37 5.84
C MET A 255 -19.00 -11.36 5.03
N ALA A 256 -19.65 -12.52 4.87
CA ALA A 256 -20.87 -12.65 4.08
C ALA A 256 -22.00 -11.76 4.59
N VAL A 257 -22.24 -11.78 5.91
CA VAL A 257 -23.28 -10.95 6.53
C VAL A 257 -22.93 -9.47 6.44
N THR A 258 -21.67 -9.08 6.69
CA THR A 258 -21.23 -7.67 6.60
C THR A 258 -21.44 -7.10 5.18
N CYS A 259 -20.98 -7.81 4.15
CA CYS A 259 -21.13 -7.37 2.76
C CYS A 259 -22.60 -7.32 2.32
N ALA A 260 -23.42 -8.30 2.73
CA ALA A 260 -24.86 -8.30 2.47
C ALA A 260 -25.59 -7.14 3.16
N VAL A 261 -25.26 -6.85 4.42
CA VAL A 261 -25.82 -5.71 5.17
C VAL A 261 -25.44 -4.38 4.52
N PHE A 262 -24.19 -4.22 4.07
CA PHE A 262 -23.79 -3.02 3.33
C PHE A 262 -24.63 -2.82 2.07
N ALA A 263 -24.76 -3.85 1.23
CA ALA A 263 -25.56 -3.79 0.01
C ALA A 263 -27.03 -3.45 0.31
N GLN A 264 -27.60 -4.03 1.35
CA GLN A 264 -29.00 -3.77 1.73
C GLN A 264 -29.19 -2.37 2.32
N LEU A 265 -28.21 -1.84 3.06
CA LEU A 265 -28.22 -0.44 3.51
C LEU A 265 -28.09 0.53 2.34
N ALA A 266 -27.24 0.25 1.35
CA ALA A 266 -27.11 1.07 0.14
C ALA A 266 -28.45 1.18 -0.60
N ARG A 267 -29.15 0.05 -0.79
CA ARG A 267 -30.52 0.03 -1.36
C ARG A 267 -31.52 0.80 -0.51
N TYR A 268 -31.46 0.67 0.82
CA TYR A 268 -32.35 1.40 1.73
C TYR A 268 -32.17 2.92 1.62
N TYR A 269 -30.92 3.41 1.66
CA TYR A 269 -30.59 4.83 1.53
C TYR A 269 -31.05 5.38 0.18
N HIS A 270 -30.82 4.66 -0.92
CA HIS A 270 -31.27 5.09 -2.24
C HIS A 270 -32.79 5.25 -2.35
N SER A 271 -33.57 4.38 -1.69
CA SER A 271 -35.03 4.42 -1.78
C SER A 271 -35.72 5.48 -0.93
N GLY A 272 -35.02 6.04 0.07
CA GLY A 272 -35.64 6.88 1.10
C GLY A 272 -34.86 8.13 1.49
N ARG A 273 -33.70 8.40 0.87
CA ARG A 273 -32.84 9.56 1.18
C ARG A 273 -32.32 10.25 -0.07
N ALA A 274 -31.94 11.51 0.09
CA ALA A 274 -31.41 12.35 -0.99
C ALA A 274 -29.97 11.99 -1.39
N GLN A 275 -29.19 11.39 -0.49
CA GLN A 275 -27.79 11.01 -0.69
C GLN A 275 -27.63 9.49 -0.62
N GLY A 276 -26.64 8.97 -1.34
CA GLY A 276 -26.21 7.56 -1.26
C GLY A 276 -25.69 7.19 0.14
N LEU A 277 -25.47 5.89 0.39
CA LEU A 277 -24.92 5.46 1.68
C LEU A 277 -23.50 5.99 1.86
N THR A 278 -22.66 5.81 0.84
CA THR A 278 -21.25 6.24 0.89
C THR A 278 -21.15 7.75 1.03
N GLU A 279 -21.95 8.51 0.29
CA GLU A 279 -22.03 9.97 0.42
C GLU A 279 -22.51 10.42 1.81
N SER A 280 -23.46 9.70 2.42
CA SER A 280 -23.90 9.99 3.77
C SER A 280 -22.82 9.72 4.84
N LEU A 281 -21.84 8.87 4.54
CA LEU A 281 -20.77 8.50 5.47
C LEU A 281 -19.54 9.39 5.26
N PHE A 282 -19.15 9.66 4.02
CA PHE A 282 -17.88 10.30 3.64
C PHE A 282 -18.08 11.59 2.83
N GLY A 283 -19.29 12.13 2.84
CA GLY A 283 -19.63 13.33 2.09
C GLY A 283 -19.65 13.12 0.58
N SER A 284 -20.01 14.18 -0.14
CA SER A 284 -20.02 14.19 -1.60
C SER A 284 -18.70 14.71 -2.16
N ARG A 285 -18.21 14.08 -3.23
CA ARG A 285 -17.11 14.62 -4.04
C ARG A 285 -17.57 15.91 -4.72
N HIS A 286 -16.79 16.98 -4.57
CA HIS A 286 -17.03 18.25 -5.24
C HIS A 286 -15.74 19.08 -5.29
N PRO A 287 -15.57 19.96 -6.28
CA PRO A 287 -14.40 20.83 -6.35
C PRO A 287 -14.41 21.89 -5.26
N MET A 288 -13.31 22.00 -4.51
CA MET A 288 -13.06 23.07 -3.53
C MET A 288 -11.82 23.89 -3.93
N PRO A 289 -11.78 25.20 -3.63
CA PRO A 289 -10.56 25.99 -3.82
C PRO A 289 -9.37 25.37 -3.09
N HIS A 290 -8.25 25.21 -3.79
CA HIS A 290 -7.02 24.65 -3.25
C HIS A 290 -5.89 25.66 -3.39
N LEU A 291 -5.17 25.94 -2.31
CA LEU A 291 -4.00 26.81 -2.34
C LEU A 291 -2.74 25.93 -2.38
N MET A 292 -2.07 25.93 -3.53
CA MET A 292 -0.80 25.20 -3.68
C MET A 292 0.24 25.70 -2.69
N PHE A 293 0.92 24.77 -2.03
CA PHE A 293 1.93 25.00 -1.01
C PHE A 293 1.40 25.84 0.16
N ALA A 294 0.19 25.53 0.63
CA ALA A 294 -0.45 26.26 1.71
C ALA A 294 0.48 26.39 2.94
N SER A 295 0.60 27.62 3.47
CA SER A 295 1.51 27.98 4.56
C SER A 295 3.01 28.03 4.21
N ALA A 296 3.40 27.87 2.94
CA ALA A 296 4.76 28.13 2.48
C ALA A 296 4.94 29.57 1.97
N VAL A 297 6.17 30.09 2.02
CA VAL A 297 6.53 31.30 1.29
C VAL A 297 6.83 30.90 -0.16
N PHE A 298 5.80 30.99 -1.01
CA PHE A 298 5.87 30.56 -2.40
C PHE A 298 5.41 31.67 -3.34
N TYR A 299 6.14 31.88 -4.43
CA TYR A 299 5.80 32.84 -5.48
C TYR A 299 6.04 32.23 -6.86
N PRO A 300 4.98 31.91 -7.63
CA PRO A 300 5.09 31.20 -8.90
C PRO A 300 5.67 32.06 -10.04
N GLY A 301 5.83 33.38 -9.86
CA GLY A 301 6.30 34.32 -10.89
C GLY A 301 5.26 34.60 -11.98
N THR A 302 4.86 33.56 -12.70
CA THR A 302 3.84 33.60 -13.74
C THR A 302 2.61 32.82 -13.32
N ARG A 303 1.49 33.05 -14.01
CA ARG A 303 0.30 32.21 -13.82
C ARG A 303 0.61 30.80 -14.30
N HIS A 304 0.23 29.81 -13.51
CA HIS A 304 0.29 28.43 -13.92
C HIS A 304 -0.62 28.23 -15.14
N PRO A 305 -0.20 27.45 -16.16
CA PRO A 305 -1.07 27.11 -17.29
C PRO A 305 -2.32 26.37 -16.81
N ASP A 306 -3.41 26.52 -17.57
CA ASP A 306 -4.63 25.77 -17.32
C ASP A 306 -4.36 24.28 -17.56
N GLY A 307 -4.83 23.44 -16.64
CA GLY A 307 -4.49 22.02 -16.65
C GLY A 307 -5.41 21.22 -15.75
N VAL A 308 -5.49 19.92 -16.06
CA VAL A 308 -6.12 18.92 -15.20
C VAL A 308 -5.04 17.91 -14.85
N TYR A 309 -4.87 17.66 -13.57
CA TYR A 309 -3.96 16.65 -13.06
C TYR A 309 -4.77 15.60 -12.32
N GLU A 310 -4.77 14.37 -12.83
CA GLU A 310 -5.43 13.23 -12.19
C GLU A 310 -4.42 12.54 -11.27
N LEU A 311 -4.69 12.62 -9.96
CA LEU A 311 -3.80 12.04 -8.96
C LEU A 311 -4.15 10.57 -8.73
N ASP A 312 -5.44 10.27 -8.59
CA ASP A 312 -6.00 8.94 -8.56
C ASP A 312 -7.50 8.98 -8.96
N ASP A 313 -8.19 7.84 -8.89
CA ASP A 313 -9.62 7.73 -9.23
C ASP A 313 -10.53 8.66 -8.41
N THR A 314 -10.08 9.03 -7.21
CA THR A 314 -10.84 9.79 -6.21
C THR A 314 -10.46 11.26 -6.13
N CYS A 315 -9.26 11.63 -6.58
CA CYS A 315 -8.68 12.95 -6.46
C CYS A 315 -8.17 13.48 -7.80
N ARG A 316 -8.69 14.65 -8.20
CA ARG A 316 -8.16 15.39 -9.36
C ARG A 316 -8.00 16.87 -9.01
N TYR A 317 -6.98 17.48 -9.58
CA TYR A 317 -6.72 18.90 -9.47
C TYR A 317 -7.01 19.58 -10.79
N LEU A 318 -7.60 20.76 -10.72
CA LEU A 318 -7.92 21.59 -11.86
C LEU A 318 -7.34 22.98 -11.63
N CYS A 319 -6.49 23.42 -12.57
CA CYS A 319 -6.04 24.80 -12.64
C CYS A 319 -6.81 25.54 -13.73
N ARG A 320 -7.40 26.69 -13.39
CA ARG A 320 -7.99 27.63 -14.37
C ARG A 320 -7.59 29.05 -14.04
N ASN A 321 -6.99 29.74 -15.01
CA ASN A 321 -6.43 31.07 -14.87
C ASN A 321 -5.47 31.22 -13.67
N GLY A 322 -4.70 30.18 -13.35
CA GLY A 322 -3.81 30.13 -12.20
C GLY A 322 -4.50 29.90 -10.84
N ILE A 323 -5.81 29.65 -10.83
CA ILE A 323 -6.57 29.29 -9.62
C ILE A 323 -6.75 27.78 -9.60
N TRP A 324 -6.34 27.15 -8.49
CA TRP A 324 -6.44 25.72 -8.30
C TRP A 324 -7.70 25.34 -7.53
N THR A 325 -8.30 24.23 -7.95
CA THR A 325 -9.36 23.54 -7.22
C THR A 325 -9.02 22.06 -7.12
N CYS A 326 -9.30 21.44 -5.98
CA CYS A 326 -9.19 20.01 -5.78
C CYS A 326 -10.60 19.39 -5.74
N ASP A 327 -10.83 18.41 -6.58
CA ASP A 327 -12.08 17.65 -6.65
C ASP A 327 -11.85 16.24 -6.09
N ALA A 328 -12.08 16.15 -4.78
CA ALA A 328 -11.89 14.98 -3.94
C ALA A 328 -13.02 14.84 -2.90
N LEU A 329 -12.98 13.77 -2.11
CA LEU A 329 -13.81 13.60 -0.93
C LEU A 329 -13.26 14.47 0.21
N HIS A 330 -14.11 15.31 0.79
CA HIS A 330 -13.73 16.26 1.84
C HIS A 330 -14.19 15.78 3.22
N ASP A 331 -13.94 14.50 3.54
CA ASP A 331 -14.37 13.86 4.80
C ASP A 331 -13.36 13.97 5.94
N GLY A 332 -12.20 14.58 5.67
CA GLY A 332 -11.11 14.74 6.63
C GLY A 332 -10.25 13.48 6.80
N GLY A 333 -10.44 12.44 5.98
CA GLY A 333 -9.57 11.26 5.93
C GLY A 333 -9.59 10.40 7.19
N ALA A 334 -10.61 10.55 8.04
CA ALA A 334 -10.72 9.85 9.32
C ALA A 334 -11.71 8.68 9.23
N ARG A 335 -11.48 7.67 10.08
CA ARG A 335 -12.42 6.55 10.27
C ARG A 335 -13.79 7.06 10.72
N ASN A 336 -14.85 6.45 10.19
CA ASN A 336 -16.22 6.87 10.41
C ASN A 336 -16.86 6.17 11.64
N ALA A 337 -17.38 6.96 12.58
CA ALA A 337 -18.04 6.46 13.79
C ALA A 337 -19.38 5.78 13.52
N LYS A 338 -20.16 6.30 12.55
CA LYS A 338 -21.46 5.73 12.17
C LYS A 338 -21.28 4.39 11.45
N LEU A 339 -20.26 4.26 10.61
CA LEU A 339 -19.87 2.96 10.05
C LEU A 339 -19.43 1.99 11.14
N GLY A 340 -18.64 2.45 12.11
CA GLY A 340 -18.26 1.63 13.27
C GLY A 340 -19.44 1.14 14.10
N GLN A 341 -20.48 1.95 14.25
CA GLN A 341 -21.72 1.50 14.88
C GLN A 341 -22.40 0.38 14.07
N VAL A 342 -22.47 0.52 12.74
CA VAL A 342 -23.04 -0.50 11.86
C VAL A 342 -22.28 -1.83 11.99
N LEU A 343 -20.95 -1.81 11.88
CA LEU A 343 -20.14 -3.03 11.93
C LEU A 343 -20.19 -3.70 13.31
N HIS A 344 -20.17 -2.91 14.39
CA HIS A 344 -20.36 -3.44 15.74
C HIS A 344 -21.72 -4.12 15.91
N ALA A 345 -22.79 -3.54 15.34
CA ALA A 345 -24.13 -4.13 15.40
C ALA A 345 -24.22 -5.44 14.61
N VAL A 346 -23.52 -5.55 13.48
CA VAL A 346 -23.43 -6.79 12.70
C VAL A 346 -22.76 -7.89 13.52
N ASP A 347 -21.58 -7.62 14.08
CA ASP A 347 -20.84 -8.58 14.90
C ASP A 347 -21.69 -9.01 16.11
N GLN A 348 -22.25 -8.06 16.86
CA GLN A 348 -23.06 -8.34 18.04
C GLN A 348 -24.27 -9.23 17.72
N ARG A 349 -24.99 -8.96 16.64
CA ARG A 349 -26.22 -9.71 16.28
C ARG A 349 -25.90 -11.09 15.71
N LEU A 350 -24.83 -11.20 14.93
CA LEU A 350 -24.38 -12.49 14.43
C LEU A 350 -23.92 -13.39 15.59
N ARG A 351 -23.16 -12.85 16.56
CA ARG A 351 -22.81 -13.59 17.80
C ARG A 351 -24.04 -14.07 18.56
N ALA A 352 -25.06 -13.22 18.70
CA ALA A 352 -26.28 -13.59 19.38
C ALA A 352 -27.03 -14.72 18.65
N ALA A 353 -27.09 -14.68 17.32
CA ALA A 353 -27.76 -15.69 16.51
C ALA A 353 -27.01 -17.04 16.46
N LEU A 354 -25.68 -17.02 16.63
CA LEU A 354 -24.81 -18.20 16.70
C LEU A 354 -24.68 -18.78 18.12
N ASP A 355 -25.29 -18.16 19.14
CA ASP A 355 -25.06 -18.47 20.56
C ASP A 355 -23.56 -18.47 20.94
N TYR A 356 -22.84 -17.47 20.44
CA TYR A 356 -21.39 -17.40 20.54
C TYR A 356 -20.92 -17.11 21.98
N SER A 357 -19.87 -17.80 22.43
CA SER A 357 -19.40 -17.79 23.83
C SER A 357 -19.00 -16.42 24.40
N HIS A 358 -18.70 -15.45 23.54
CA HIS A 358 -18.31 -14.09 23.95
C HIS A 358 -19.28 -13.03 23.41
N PRO A 359 -20.44 -12.79 24.03
CA PRO A 359 -21.42 -11.83 23.55
C PRO A 359 -20.94 -10.38 23.67
N LEU A 360 -21.41 -9.53 22.76
CA LEU A 360 -21.19 -8.08 22.79
C LEU A 360 -22.41 -7.34 23.36
N LYS A 361 -22.17 -6.18 23.99
CA LYS A 361 -23.23 -5.34 24.55
C LYS A 361 -23.98 -4.59 23.46
N GLU A 362 -25.31 -4.53 23.56
CA GLU A 362 -26.14 -3.71 22.67
C GLU A 362 -25.87 -2.21 22.88
N ARG A 363 -25.83 -1.45 21.77
CA ARG A 363 -25.57 0.01 21.78
C ARG A 363 -26.80 0.86 21.45
N GLY A 364 -27.99 0.28 21.44
CA GLY A 364 -29.24 1.00 21.13
C GLY A 364 -29.34 1.40 19.66
N ASP A 365 -29.07 0.46 18.76
CA ASP A 365 -29.05 0.73 17.32
C ASP A 365 -30.44 1.07 16.76
N PRO A 366 -30.53 1.93 15.73
CA PRO A 366 -31.81 2.29 15.12
C PRO A 366 -32.59 1.05 14.64
N LYS A 367 -33.92 1.05 14.85
CA LYS A 367 -34.79 -0.09 14.48
C LYS A 367 -34.64 -0.54 13.03
N TYR A 368 -34.47 0.39 12.08
CA TYR A 368 -34.30 0.04 10.68
C TYR A 368 -33.00 -0.74 10.43
N LEU A 369 -31.92 -0.37 11.13
CA LEU A 369 -30.61 -1.01 11.01
C LEU A 369 -30.67 -2.41 11.61
N ALA A 370 -31.22 -2.51 12.82
CA ALA A 370 -31.50 -3.77 13.50
C ALA A 370 -32.27 -4.77 12.60
N GLN A 371 -33.37 -4.33 12.00
CA GLN A 371 -34.19 -5.17 11.11
C GLN A 371 -33.46 -5.63 9.85
N ILE A 372 -32.61 -4.79 9.27
CA ILE A 372 -31.78 -5.17 8.13
C ILE A 372 -30.78 -6.25 8.56
N ILE A 373 -30.06 -6.03 9.66
CA ILE A 373 -29.05 -6.98 10.15
C ILE A 373 -29.68 -8.33 10.51
N ASP A 374 -30.76 -8.34 11.30
CA ASP A 374 -31.43 -9.59 11.71
C ASP A 374 -31.89 -10.42 10.51
N ARG A 375 -32.38 -9.73 9.46
CA ARG A 375 -32.82 -10.38 8.24
C ARG A 375 -31.64 -11.04 7.50
N GLU A 376 -30.54 -10.32 7.30
CA GLU A 376 -29.37 -10.88 6.59
C GLU A 376 -28.72 -12.01 7.40
N VAL A 377 -28.64 -11.88 8.73
CA VAL A 377 -28.17 -12.95 9.62
C VAL A 377 -29.06 -14.19 9.51
N HIS A 378 -30.39 -14.02 9.58
CA HIS A 378 -31.33 -15.13 9.45
C HIS A 378 -31.21 -15.83 8.10
N ASP A 379 -31.16 -15.06 7.01
CA ASP A 379 -31.06 -15.62 5.65
C ASP A 379 -29.72 -16.37 5.47
N TYR A 380 -28.62 -15.85 6.01
CA TYR A 380 -27.32 -16.52 6.01
C TYR A 380 -27.36 -17.85 6.77
N LEU A 381 -27.94 -17.88 7.97
CA LEU A 381 -28.01 -19.10 8.79
C LEU A 381 -28.92 -20.15 8.17
N GLU A 382 -30.05 -19.75 7.58
CA GLU A 382 -30.91 -20.67 6.83
C GLU A 382 -30.19 -21.24 5.60
N TRP A 383 -29.45 -20.41 4.87
CA TRP A 383 -28.61 -20.89 3.77
C TRP A 383 -27.54 -21.88 4.27
N ARG A 384 -26.81 -21.54 5.35
CA ARG A 384 -25.78 -22.39 5.95
C ARG A 384 -26.35 -23.74 6.38
N LYS A 385 -27.56 -23.75 6.94
CA LYS A 385 -28.27 -24.97 7.33
C LYS A 385 -28.69 -25.83 6.13
N GLN A 386 -29.17 -25.21 5.05
CA GLN A 386 -29.58 -25.92 3.84
C GLN A 386 -28.40 -26.50 3.05
N HIS A 387 -27.25 -25.83 3.11
CA HIS A 387 -26.00 -26.20 2.43
C HIS A 387 -25.01 -26.91 3.36
N ALA A 388 -25.42 -27.23 4.59
CA ALA A 388 -24.64 -28.07 5.47
C ALA A 388 -24.43 -29.45 4.81
N PRO A 389 -23.22 -30.02 4.88
CA PRO A 389 -22.93 -31.31 4.27
C PRO A 389 -23.92 -32.35 4.82
N ARG A 390 -24.73 -32.92 3.92
CA ARG A 390 -25.70 -33.95 4.30
C ARG A 390 -24.90 -35.20 4.66
N ARG A 391 -24.93 -35.59 5.94
CA ARG A 391 -24.42 -36.87 6.39
C ARG A 391 -25.36 -37.97 5.90
N ILE A 392 -25.00 -38.64 4.81
CA ILE A 392 -25.74 -39.80 4.28
C ILE A 392 -25.19 -41.04 4.97
N GLU A 393 -25.89 -41.55 5.97
CA GLU A 393 -25.57 -42.84 6.58
C GLU A 393 -26.17 -43.96 5.73
N ILE A 394 -25.31 -44.67 4.99
CA ILE A 394 -25.69 -45.83 4.17
C ILE A 394 -25.67 -47.07 5.07
N ASP A 395 -26.84 -47.68 5.28
CA ASP A 395 -26.97 -48.93 6.04
C ASP A 395 -26.52 -50.13 5.20
N LEU A 396 -25.26 -50.55 5.42
CA LEU A 396 -24.64 -51.68 4.72
C LEU A 396 -25.24 -53.05 5.12
N SER A 397 -25.99 -53.15 6.22
CA SER A 397 -26.62 -54.42 6.64
C SER A 397 -27.66 -54.91 5.63
N LYS A 398 -28.22 -53.99 4.84
CA LYS A 398 -29.19 -54.30 3.79
C LYS A 398 -28.57 -54.81 2.50
N LEU A 399 -27.25 -54.66 2.31
CA LEU A 399 -26.57 -55.13 1.10
C LEU A 399 -26.62 -56.66 0.97
N ALA A 400 -26.56 -57.39 2.07
CA ALA A 400 -26.70 -58.85 2.06
C ALA A 400 -28.08 -59.28 1.55
N GLY A 401 -29.15 -58.60 2.01
CA GLY A 401 -30.51 -58.83 1.53
C GLY A 401 -30.68 -58.47 0.06
N ILE A 402 -30.12 -57.34 -0.39
CA ILE A 402 -30.14 -56.93 -1.81
C ILE A 402 -29.41 -57.97 -2.68
N ARG A 403 -28.24 -58.47 -2.25
CA ARG A 403 -27.48 -59.51 -2.96
C ARG A 403 -28.25 -60.83 -3.03
N SER A 404 -28.92 -61.24 -1.94
CA SER A 404 -29.76 -62.45 -1.93
C SER A 404 -30.92 -62.34 -2.90
N MET A 405 -31.69 -61.24 -2.82
CA MET A 405 -32.83 -61.01 -3.71
C MET A 405 -32.40 -60.91 -5.18
N ALA A 406 -31.26 -60.28 -5.46
CA ALA A 406 -30.70 -60.23 -6.81
C ALA A 406 -30.28 -61.63 -7.31
N ALA A 407 -29.68 -62.45 -6.45
CA ALA A 407 -29.31 -63.82 -6.79
C ALA A 407 -30.55 -64.71 -7.07
N GLU A 408 -31.60 -64.56 -6.27
CA GLU A 408 -32.89 -65.24 -6.47
C GLU A 408 -33.58 -64.79 -7.76
N THR A 409 -33.59 -63.48 -8.02
CA THR A 409 -34.18 -62.92 -9.25
C THR A 409 -33.42 -63.39 -10.48
N ARG A 410 -32.08 -63.44 -10.42
CA ARG A 410 -31.24 -63.99 -11.49
C ARG A 410 -31.58 -65.46 -11.73
N GLU A 411 -31.66 -66.27 -10.68
CA GLU A 411 -31.98 -67.70 -10.78
C GLU A 411 -33.39 -67.96 -11.35
N ALA A 412 -34.35 -67.06 -11.08
CA ALA A 412 -35.70 -67.16 -11.62
C ALA A 412 -35.81 -66.74 -13.10
N LEU A 413 -34.81 -66.01 -13.62
CA LEU A 413 -34.76 -65.54 -15.02
C LEU A 413 -33.89 -66.42 -15.92
N LEU A 414 -33.18 -67.40 -15.36
CA LEU A 414 -32.37 -68.37 -16.10
C LEU A 414 -33.26 -69.32 -16.92
N VAL A 415 -32.94 -69.49 -18.20
CA VAL A 415 -33.57 -70.48 -19.10
C VAL A 415 -32.85 -71.83 -19.01
N ASP A 416 -33.53 -72.94 -19.32
CA ASP A 416 -33.02 -74.31 -19.09
C ASP A 416 -31.66 -74.58 -19.78
N GLU A 417 -31.39 -73.95 -20.93
CA GLU A 417 -30.10 -74.02 -21.65
C GLU A 417 -28.94 -73.36 -20.85
N GLU A 418 -29.21 -72.28 -20.11
CA GLU A 418 -28.22 -71.58 -19.27
C GLU A 418 -28.01 -72.26 -17.91
N ARG A 419 -28.95 -73.11 -17.46
CA ARG A 419 -28.82 -73.92 -16.23
C ARG A 419 -27.88 -75.11 -16.39
N ASP A 420 -27.85 -75.71 -17.58
CA ASP A 420 -27.04 -76.90 -17.87
C ASP A 420 -25.57 -76.55 -18.22
N GLU A 421 -25.27 -75.30 -18.59
CA GLU A 421 -23.89 -74.81 -18.76
C GLU A 421 -23.17 -74.50 -17.42
N ALA A 422 -23.88 -74.53 -16.29
CA ALA A 422 -23.34 -74.28 -14.95
C ALA A 422 -22.62 -75.51 -14.33
N ALA A 423 -21.78 -76.20 -15.11
CA ALA A 423 -20.76 -77.10 -14.57
C ALA A 423 -19.57 -76.27 -14.04
N PRO A 424 -18.80 -76.74 -13.05
CA PRO A 424 -17.86 -75.89 -12.34
C PRO A 424 -16.74 -75.48 -13.30
N VAL A 425 -16.72 -74.20 -13.70
CA VAL A 425 -15.50 -73.60 -14.19
C VAL A 425 -14.53 -73.69 -13.02
N VAL A 426 -13.55 -74.59 -13.16
CA VAL A 426 -12.33 -74.62 -12.36
C VAL A 426 -11.87 -73.18 -12.28
N ARG A 427 -12.01 -72.57 -11.11
CA ARG A 427 -11.25 -71.36 -10.81
C ARG A 427 -9.80 -71.78 -10.92
N GLU A 428 -9.20 -71.48 -12.06
CA GLU A 428 -7.76 -71.33 -12.14
C GLU A 428 -7.42 -70.37 -11.00
N THR A 429 -6.86 -70.95 -9.96
CA THR A 429 -6.09 -70.22 -8.97
C THR A 429 -4.80 -69.90 -9.72
N PRO A 430 -4.46 -68.63 -9.98
CA PRO A 430 -3.07 -68.30 -10.18
C PRO A 430 -2.45 -68.40 -8.78
N SER A 431 -2.01 -69.60 -8.44
CA SER A 431 -0.96 -69.78 -7.46
C SER A 431 0.34 -69.32 -8.11
N THR A 432 0.74 -68.09 -7.80
CA THR A 432 2.15 -67.67 -7.82
C THR A 432 2.40 -66.96 -6.49
N PRO A 433 3.57 -67.21 -5.88
CA PRO A 433 3.75 -67.11 -4.45
C PRO A 433 3.76 -65.65 -3.99
N GLU A 434 3.12 -65.41 -2.85
CA GLU A 434 3.46 -64.29 -1.97
C GLU A 434 4.99 -64.29 -1.77
N GLN A 435 5.66 -63.40 -2.47
CA GLN A 435 6.92 -62.85 -2.03
C GLN A 435 6.56 -61.50 -1.42
N ASP A 436 6.85 -61.37 -0.12
CA ASP A 436 6.84 -60.13 0.65
C ASP A 436 7.39 -58.97 -0.20
N SER A 437 6.49 -58.14 -0.71
CA SER A 437 6.75 -56.72 -0.92
C SER A 437 5.62 -56.00 -0.22
N SER A 438 5.95 -55.08 0.68
CA SER A 438 4.99 -54.34 1.53
C SER A 438 3.90 -53.59 0.74
N LEU A 439 4.06 -53.49 -0.58
CA LEU A 439 3.25 -52.71 -1.52
C LEU A 439 2.37 -53.56 -2.46
N GLY A 440 2.43 -54.89 -2.41
CA GLY A 440 1.59 -55.75 -3.25
C GLY A 440 1.84 -55.64 -4.77
N LEU A 441 3.03 -55.17 -5.15
CA LEU A 441 3.44 -54.99 -6.54
C LEU A 441 3.83 -56.33 -7.17
N THR A 442 3.42 -56.56 -8.42
CA THR A 442 3.83 -57.75 -9.17
C THR A 442 5.30 -57.63 -9.62
N PRO A 443 6.00 -58.72 -9.96
CA PRO A 443 7.39 -58.66 -10.43
C PRO A 443 7.58 -57.78 -11.68
N GLU A 444 6.57 -57.73 -12.55
CA GLU A 444 6.56 -56.91 -13.77
C GLU A 444 6.42 -55.42 -13.44
N GLU A 445 5.55 -55.08 -12.48
CA GLU A 445 5.38 -53.71 -11.97
C GLU A 445 6.64 -53.21 -11.22
N LEU A 446 7.26 -54.08 -10.42
CA LEU A 446 8.53 -53.78 -9.74
C LEU A 446 9.66 -53.53 -10.73
N SER A 447 9.77 -54.35 -11.78
CA SER A 447 10.79 -54.15 -12.82
C SER A 447 10.61 -52.81 -13.52
N LEU A 448 9.37 -52.43 -13.86
CA LEU A 448 9.07 -51.14 -14.48
C LEU A 448 9.42 -49.97 -13.56
N LEU A 449 9.10 -50.04 -12.26
CA LEU A 449 9.45 -48.99 -11.29
C LEU A 449 10.98 -48.82 -11.12
N HIS A 450 11.74 -49.92 -11.08
CA HIS A 450 13.20 -49.86 -11.01
C HIS A 450 13.80 -49.26 -12.29
N GLU A 451 13.30 -49.64 -13.47
CA GLU A 451 13.73 -49.04 -14.75
C GLU A 451 13.47 -47.52 -14.76
N LEU A 452 12.30 -47.09 -14.29
CA LEU A 452 11.94 -45.67 -14.18
C LEU A 452 12.81 -44.92 -13.16
N LEU A 453 13.15 -45.54 -12.03
CA LEU A 453 14.07 -44.98 -11.03
C LEU A 453 15.50 -44.85 -11.53
N ASP A 454 15.95 -45.78 -12.39
CA ASP A 454 17.25 -45.76 -13.04
C ASP A 454 17.28 -44.87 -14.31
N GLY A 455 16.17 -44.22 -14.65
CA GLY A 455 16.06 -43.29 -15.77
C GLY A 455 15.96 -43.95 -17.16
N HIS A 456 15.64 -45.23 -17.21
CA HIS A 456 15.41 -45.96 -18.46
C HIS A 456 13.91 -46.02 -18.73
N ALA A 457 13.47 -45.44 -19.85
CA ALA A 457 12.06 -45.41 -20.20
C ALA A 457 11.84 -46.11 -21.55
N SER A 458 11.01 -47.15 -21.55
CA SER A 458 10.61 -47.89 -22.75
C SER A 458 9.08 -47.96 -22.83
N SER A 459 8.51 -47.38 -23.89
CA SER A 459 7.10 -47.51 -24.21
C SER A 459 6.89 -48.80 -25.01
N SER A 460 6.23 -49.78 -24.40
CA SER A 460 5.80 -51.02 -25.06
C SER A 460 4.27 -51.18 -25.00
N PRO A 461 3.64 -51.89 -25.94
CA PRO A 461 2.20 -52.14 -25.89
C PRO A 461 1.84 -52.91 -24.61
N GLY A 462 1.02 -52.30 -23.73
CA GLY A 462 0.66 -52.85 -22.42
C GLY A 462 1.23 -52.08 -21.22
N THR A 463 2.11 -51.10 -21.46
CA THR A 463 2.70 -50.27 -20.39
C THR A 463 1.65 -49.44 -19.65
N ASP A 464 0.61 -48.97 -20.35
CA ASP A 464 -0.49 -48.18 -19.76
C ASP A 464 -1.21 -48.94 -18.63
N LEU A 465 -1.49 -50.23 -18.84
CA LEU A 465 -2.16 -51.06 -17.84
C LEU A 465 -1.27 -51.31 -16.61
N LEU A 466 0.05 -51.40 -16.81
CA LEU A 466 1.01 -51.55 -15.72
C LEU A 466 1.13 -50.25 -14.92
N VAL A 467 1.16 -49.09 -15.59
CA VAL A 467 1.19 -47.77 -14.95
C VAL A 467 -0.07 -47.51 -14.14
N ASP A 468 -1.25 -47.84 -14.69
CA ASP A 468 -2.51 -47.71 -13.96
C ASP A 468 -2.54 -48.60 -12.70
N ALA A 469 -2.08 -49.85 -12.82
CA ALA A 469 -1.99 -50.78 -11.68
C ALA A 469 -0.99 -50.33 -10.61
N ILE A 470 0.16 -49.76 -11.02
CA ILE A 470 1.16 -49.19 -10.10
C ILE A 470 0.56 -47.98 -9.37
N ASN A 471 -0.09 -47.06 -10.10
CA ASN A 471 -0.69 -45.88 -9.51
C ASN A 471 -1.80 -46.24 -8.52
N GLU A 472 -2.66 -47.22 -8.83
CA GLU A 472 -3.69 -47.70 -7.90
C GLU A 472 -3.10 -48.23 -6.59
N LYS A 473 -2.00 -49.00 -6.68
CA LYS A 473 -1.36 -49.61 -5.50
C LYS A 473 -0.56 -48.61 -4.66
N LEU A 474 0.06 -47.61 -5.28
CA LEU A 474 0.83 -46.58 -4.59
C LEU A 474 -0.04 -45.40 -4.11
N PHE A 475 -1.31 -45.31 -4.54
CA PHE A 475 -2.19 -44.21 -4.17
C PHE A 475 -2.44 -44.12 -2.67
N ASP A 476 -2.59 -45.25 -1.97
CA ASP A 476 -2.78 -45.26 -0.51
C ASP A 476 -1.53 -44.79 0.25
N LEU A 477 -0.35 -44.89 -0.35
CA LEU A 477 0.92 -44.44 0.22
C LEU A 477 1.16 -42.95 -0.04
N LEU A 478 1.02 -42.51 -1.29
CA LEU A 478 1.41 -41.16 -1.74
C LEU A 478 0.24 -40.17 -1.72
N GLY A 479 -1.00 -40.66 -1.79
CA GLY A 479 -2.21 -39.83 -1.95
C GLY A 479 -2.36 -39.20 -3.33
N ASP A 480 -1.52 -39.58 -4.30
CA ASP A 480 -1.43 -39.00 -5.64
C ASP A 480 -0.87 -40.00 -6.67
N THR A 481 -0.85 -39.63 -7.95
CA THR A 481 -0.29 -40.47 -9.03
C THR A 481 1.23 -40.49 -9.01
N ALA A 482 1.82 -41.68 -8.87
CA ALA A 482 3.27 -41.88 -8.80
C ALA A 482 3.95 -41.75 -10.16
N VAL A 483 3.33 -42.30 -11.21
CA VAL A 483 3.88 -42.38 -12.57
C VAL A 483 2.93 -41.69 -13.55
N GLU A 484 3.46 -40.75 -14.33
CA GLU A 484 2.73 -40.02 -15.37
C GLU A 484 3.35 -40.25 -16.75
N PHE A 485 2.57 -40.04 -17.81
CA PHE A 485 3.08 -40.05 -19.17
C PHE A 485 3.50 -38.65 -19.60
N ASP A 486 4.70 -38.52 -20.16
CA ASP A 486 5.17 -37.27 -20.73
C ASP A 486 4.45 -36.93 -22.06
N ALA A 487 4.81 -35.78 -22.64
CA ALA A 487 4.22 -35.31 -23.90
C ALA A 487 4.50 -36.24 -25.11
N GLN A 488 5.38 -37.23 -24.96
CA GLN A 488 5.72 -38.23 -25.96
C GLN A 488 5.10 -39.60 -25.67
N GLY A 489 4.30 -39.72 -24.60
CA GLY A 489 3.63 -40.97 -24.21
C GLY A 489 4.57 -41.96 -23.53
N VAL A 490 5.64 -41.47 -22.91
CA VAL A 490 6.62 -42.29 -22.17
C VAL A 490 6.35 -42.14 -20.67
N PRO A 491 6.25 -43.25 -19.92
CA PRO A 491 6.02 -43.16 -18.48
C PRO A 491 7.25 -42.59 -17.78
N LYS A 492 7.02 -41.72 -16.79
CA LYS A 492 8.03 -41.10 -15.95
C LYS A 492 7.49 -41.01 -14.52
N LEU A 493 8.35 -41.31 -13.55
CA LEU A 493 8.03 -41.10 -12.13
C LEU A 493 7.96 -39.60 -11.83
N VAL A 494 6.92 -39.18 -11.10
CA VAL A 494 6.75 -37.78 -10.67
C VAL A 494 7.88 -37.42 -9.71
N GLU A 495 8.59 -36.33 -10.00
CA GLU A 495 9.87 -35.97 -9.35
C GLU A 495 9.76 -35.85 -7.83
N ASP A 496 8.62 -35.37 -7.33
CA ASP A 496 8.35 -35.17 -5.90
C ASP A 496 8.22 -36.50 -5.13
N TYR A 497 7.85 -37.60 -5.80
CA TYR A 497 7.63 -38.90 -5.19
C TYR A 497 8.77 -39.90 -5.42
N VAL A 498 9.82 -39.51 -6.16
CA VAL A 498 10.96 -40.40 -6.51
C VAL A 498 11.63 -41.01 -5.28
N GLU A 499 11.96 -40.17 -4.29
CA GLU A 499 12.65 -40.64 -3.08
C GLU A 499 11.74 -41.45 -2.15
N GLU A 500 10.44 -41.15 -2.14
CA GLU A 500 9.45 -41.85 -1.33
C GLU A 500 9.15 -43.25 -1.90
N VAL A 501 9.03 -43.35 -3.23
CA VAL A 501 8.91 -44.62 -3.96
C VAL A 501 10.19 -45.45 -3.82
N ARG A 502 11.39 -44.83 -3.93
CA ARG A 502 12.66 -45.56 -3.71
C ARG A 502 12.73 -46.12 -2.29
N SER A 503 12.39 -45.31 -1.29
CA SER A 503 12.39 -45.75 0.11
C SER A 503 11.37 -46.86 0.39
N ALA A 504 10.25 -46.89 -0.35
CA ALA A 504 9.22 -47.90 -0.19
C ALA A 504 9.57 -49.23 -0.89
N LEU A 505 10.50 -49.20 -1.86
CA LEU A 505 11.01 -50.39 -2.57
C LEU A 505 12.25 -51.02 -1.90
N ASP A 506 13.09 -50.21 -1.25
CA ASP A 506 14.32 -50.65 -0.56
C ASP A 506 14.10 -51.07 0.91
N GLY A 507 12.89 -50.86 1.45
CA GLY A 507 12.50 -51.14 2.85
C GLY A 507 11.60 -52.34 2.99
#